data_AF-A0A316UVY2-F1
#
_entry.id   AF-A0A316UVY2-F1
#
_cell.length_a   1.000
_cell.length_b   1.000
_cell.length_c   1.000
_cell.angle_alpha   90.00
_cell.angle_beta   90.00
_cell.angle_gamma   90.00
#
_symmetry.space_group_name_H-M   'P 1'
#
loop_
_entity.id
_entity.type
_entity.pdbx_description
1 polymer ?
#
loop_
_entity_poly.entity_id
_entity_poly.type
_entity_poly.pdbx_seq_one_letter_code
_entity_poly.pdbx_strand_id
1 'polypeptide(L)'
;MLEKRAAEEQELADRDVVNPPVTSPTTGTVWTAGDKVTVTWNTDFVNSKPEYSNLKGTILLGHLNPGSQSENLQAEHPLAEGFLLTAGKTSFTLPANTTPRDGNAIVVLLGDSGNKSKKFTIKAAEGNKHPHPHPHPHPHPEETNTEASA
;
A
#
# COMPACT_ATOMS: atom_id res chain seq x y z
N MET A 1 -13.97 53.47 -18.04
CA MET A 1 -14.00 52.09 -18.58
C MET A 1 -13.00 51.25 -17.78
N LEU A 2 -13.34 50.90 -16.53
CA LEU A 2 -12.37 50.41 -15.54
C LEU A 2 -12.61 48.97 -15.07
N GLU A 3 -13.34 48.14 -15.81
CA GLU A 3 -13.89 46.90 -15.24
C GLU A 3 -13.72 45.65 -16.11
N LYS A 4 -12.61 45.53 -16.86
CA LYS A 4 -12.35 44.30 -17.62
C LYS A 4 -10.93 43.75 -17.58
N ARG A 5 -10.12 44.10 -16.57
CA ARG A 5 -8.74 43.58 -16.46
C ARG A 5 -8.34 42.95 -15.12
N ALA A 6 -9.29 42.74 -14.21
CA ALA A 6 -9.01 42.12 -12.91
C ALA A 6 -9.41 40.64 -12.80
N ALA A 7 -10.03 40.06 -13.84
CA ALA A 7 -10.57 38.70 -13.77
C ALA A 7 -9.62 37.60 -14.29
N GLU A 8 -8.55 37.95 -15.01
CA GLU A 8 -7.59 36.96 -15.57
C GLU A 8 -6.28 36.86 -14.79
N GLU A 9 -6.03 37.74 -13.80
CA GLU A 9 -4.79 37.74 -13.00
C GLU A 9 -4.98 37.12 -11.60
N GLN A 10 -6.00 36.27 -11.46
CA GLN A 10 -6.23 35.39 -10.30
C GLN A 10 -6.13 33.91 -10.70
N GLU A 11 -5.53 33.59 -11.87
CA GLU A 11 -5.47 32.22 -12.41
C GLU A 11 -4.12 31.50 -12.17
N LEU A 12 -3.25 32.01 -11.30
CA LEU A 12 -1.90 31.41 -11.10
C LEU A 12 -1.43 31.24 -9.64
N ALA A 13 -2.27 31.53 -8.64
CA ALA A 13 -1.84 31.63 -7.24
C ALA A 13 -2.49 30.65 -6.25
N ASP A 14 -2.99 29.50 -6.71
CA ASP A 14 -3.33 28.42 -5.77
C ASP A 14 -3.17 27.06 -6.47
N ARG A 15 -1.92 26.66 -6.73
CA ARG A 15 -1.62 25.22 -6.76
C ARG A 15 -1.76 24.72 -5.32
N ASP A 16 -2.98 24.71 -4.81
CA ASP A 16 -3.28 24.14 -3.52
C ASP A 16 -2.90 22.67 -3.61
N VAL A 17 -1.81 22.34 -2.95
CA VAL A 17 -1.32 20.98 -2.85
C VAL A 17 -2.27 20.28 -1.89
N VAL A 18 -3.32 19.73 -2.46
CA VAL A 18 -4.40 19.03 -1.77
C VAL A 18 -3.83 17.79 -1.09
N ASN A 19 -3.74 17.75 0.24
CA ASN A 19 -3.09 16.62 0.91
C ASN A 19 -4.05 15.86 1.88
N PRO A 20 -5.11 15.19 1.38
CA PRO A 20 -6.06 14.49 2.23
C PRO A 20 -5.39 13.31 2.96
N PRO A 21 -5.29 13.35 4.30
CA PRO A 21 -4.59 12.32 5.04
C PRO A 21 -5.29 10.96 4.91
N VAL A 22 -4.52 9.93 4.56
CA VAL A 22 -4.97 8.54 4.66
C VAL A 22 -5.21 8.21 6.14
N THR A 23 -6.43 7.85 6.47
CA THR A 23 -6.88 7.54 7.84
C THR A 23 -6.85 6.04 8.14
N SER A 24 -6.87 5.18 7.12
CA SER A 24 -6.66 3.74 7.23
C SER A 24 -5.99 3.21 5.96
N PRO A 25 -4.97 2.34 6.05
CA PRO A 25 -4.49 1.64 7.24
C PRO A 25 -3.71 2.52 8.23
N THR A 26 -3.78 2.17 9.51
CA THR A 26 -2.98 2.77 10.60
C THR A 26 -1.93 1.80 11.14
N THR A 27 -1.04 2.29 12.01
CA THR A 27 -0.19 1.43 12.83
C THR A 27 -1.03 0.38 13.56
N GLY A 28 -0.59 -0.88 13.51
CA GLY A 28 -1.32 -2.03 14.05
C GLY A 28 -2.32 -2.67 13.10
N THR A 29 -2.62 -2.04 11.94
CA THR A 29 -3.44 -2.68 10.91
C THR A 29 -2.69 -3.88 10.32
N VAL A 30 -3.42 -4.98 10.13
CA VAL A 30 -2.90 -6.20 9.48
C VAL A 30 -3.79 -6.51 8.30
N TRP A 31 -3.18 -6.60 7.11
CA TRP A 31 -3.82 -7.13 5.91
C TRP A 31 -3.27 -8.51 5.60
N THR A 32 -4.10 -9.37 5.04
CA THR A 32 -3.70 -10.68 4.55
C THR A 32 -3.81 -10.66 3.03
N ALA A 33 -2.78 -11.12 2.33
CA ALA A 33 -2.81 -11.20 0.87
C ALA A 33 -3.98 -12.09 0.40
N GLY A 34 -4.71 -11.66 -0.62
CA GLY A 34 -5.92 -12.32 -1.11
C GLY A 34 -7.22 -11.82 -0.47
N ASP A 35 -7.16 -11.11 0.65
CA ASP A 35 -8.37 -10.58 1.31
C ASP A 35 -8.88 -9.29 0.67
N LYS A 36 -10.18 -9.03 0.85
CA LYS A 36 -10.77 -7.73 0.55
C LYS A 36 -10.39 -6.74 1.65
N VAL A 37 -9.67 -5.71 1.27
CA VAL A 37 -9.20 -4.65 2.17
C VAL A 37 -9.84 -3.30 1.80
N THR A 38 -9.73 -2.33 2.70
CA THR A 38 -10.28 -0.99 2.50
C THR A 38 -9.24 0.06 2.90
N VAL A 39 -9.08 1.06 2.05
CA VAL A 39 -8.33 2.28 2.35
C VAL A 39 -9.33 3.41 2.58
N THR A 40 -9.09 4.24 3.58
CA THR A 40 -9.91 5.42 3.88
C THR A 40 -9.04 6.66 4.01
N TRP A 41 -9.60 7.82 3.67
CA TRP A 41 -8.92 9.11 3.75
C TRP A 41 -9.92 10.20 4.15
N ASN A 42 -9.40 11.33 4.63
CA ASN A 42 -10.21 12.50 4.94
C ASN A 42 -10.64 13.22 3.65
N THR A 43 -11.90 13.62 3.56
CA THR A 43 -12.47 14.28 2.37
C THR A 43 -12.78 15.76 2.56
N ASP A 44 -12.53 16.32 3.74
CA ASP A 44 -12.93 17.70 4.09
C ASP A 44 -12.37 18.70 3.09
N PHE A 45 -11.10 18.53 2.73
CA PHE A 45 -10.45 19.39 1.76
C PHE A 45 -11.06 19.27 0.36
N VAL A 46 -11.15 18.05 -0.21
CA VAL A 46 -11.69 17.86 -1.57
C VAL A 46 -13.18 18.22 -1.67
N ASN A 47 -13.92 18.14 -0.56
CA ASN A 47 -15.32 18.55 -0.49
C ASN A 47 -15.49 20.07 -0.30
N SER A 48 -14.45 20.79 0.12
CA SER A 48 -14.51 22.24 0.32
C SER A 48 -14.39 23.04 -0.99
N LYS A 49 -13.94 22.40 -2.08
CA LYS A 49 -13.71 23.02 -3.39
C LYS A 49 -14.47 22.27 -4.50
N PRO A 50 -15.52 22.85 -5.12
CA PRO A 50 -16.33 22.19 -6.14
C PRO A 50 -15.56 21.66 -7.36
N GLU A 51 -14.45 22.32 -7.72
CA GLU A 51 -13.55 21.93 -8.80
C GLU A 51 -12.87 20.57 -8.58
N TYR A 52 -12.79 20.10 -7.34
CA TYR A 52 -12.19 18.80 -6.99
C TYR A 52 -13.18 17.63 -6.96
N SER A 53 -14.46 17.89 -7.22
CA SER A 53 -15.54 16.89 -7.19
C SER A 53 -15.32 15.68 -8.11
N ASN A 54 -14.58 15.87 -9.21
CA ASN A 54 -14.31 14.84 -10.22
C ASN A 54 -12.87 14.29 -10.17
N LEU A 55 -12.07 14.66 -9.16
CA LEU A 55 -10.72 14.12 -9.05
C LEU A 55 -10.76 12.62 -8.79
N LYS A 56 -9.92 11.91 -9.54
CA LYS A 56 -9.77 10.46 -9.45
C LYS A 56 -8.51 10.10 -8.67
N GLY A 57 -8.63 9.09 -7.83
CA GLY A 57 -7.54 8.56 -7.02
C GLY A 57 -6.94 7.27 -7.59
N THR A 58 -5.70 7.02 -7.18
CA THR A 58 -4.96 5.78 -7.38
C THR A 58 -4.29 5.38 -6.07
N ILE A 59 -4.43 4.13 -5.65
CA ILE A 59 -3.73 3.56 -4.49
C ILE A 59 -2.52 2.77 -4.98
N LEU A 60 -1.33 3.14 -4.51
CA LEU A 60 -0.10 2.36 -4.70
C LEU A 60 0.32 1.69 -3.40
N LEU A 61 0.92 0.50 -3.52
CA LEU A 61 1.62 -0.17 -2.42
C LEU A 61 3.09 0.25 -2.39
N GLY A 62 3.62 0.45 -1.19
CA GLY A 62 5.02 0.75 -0.96
C GLY A 62 5.54 0.13 0.34
N HIS A 63 6.81 0.39 0.63
CA HIS A 63 7.42 0.01 1.89
C HIS A 63 8.60 0.90 2.24
N LEU A 64 8.85 1.03 3.55
CA LEU A 64 9.97 1.79 4.08
C LEU A 64 11.06 0.84 4.55
N ASN A 65 12.28 1.04 4.05
CA ASN A 65 13.45 0.30 4.52
C ASN A 65 14.00 0.96 5.80
N PRO A 66 14.56 0.17 6.74
CA PRO A 66 15.22 0.71 7.93
C PRO A 66 16.27 1.76 7.55
N GLY A 67 16.20 2.93 8.17
CA GLY A 67 17.14 4.03 7.93
C GLY A 67 16.95 4.79 6.60
N SER A 68 15.93 4.47 5.78
CA SER A 68 15.63 5.18 4.54
C SER A 68 14.26 5.85 4.57
N GLN A 69 14.15 7.00 3.89
CA GLN A 69 12.88 7.67 3.61
C GLN A 69 12.26 7.24 2.27
N SER A 70 12.96 6.39 1.49
CA SER A 70 12.46 5.90 0.20
C SER A 70 11.23 5.02 0.40
N GLU A 71 10.18 5.31 -0.35
CA GLU A 71 8.86 4.67 -0.23
C GLU A 71 8.73 3.36 -1.03
N ASN A 72 9.71 3.07 -1.89
CA ASN A 72 9.78 1.84 -2.71
C ASN A 72 8.41 1.46 -3.32
N LEU A 73 7.80 2.43 -4.01
CA LEU A 73 6.46 2.33 -4.55
C LEU A 73 6.39 1.37 -5.73
N GLN A 74 5.35 0.55 -5.75
CA GLN A 74 5.02 -0.35 -6.86
C GLN A 74 4.15 0.39 -7.88
N ALA A 75 4.72 1.42 -8.53
CA ALA A 75 3.99 2.31 -9.42
C ALA A 75 3.41 1.62 -10.67
N GLU A 76 4.00 0.51 -11.11
CA GLU A 76 3.55 -0.26 -12.28
C GLU A 76 2.33 -1.15 -11.98
N HIS A 77 1.98 -1.32 -10.70
CA HIS A 77 0.91 -2.22 -10.25
C HIS A 77 0.06 -1.55 -9.17
N PRO A 78 -0.81 -0.60 -9.53
CA PRO A 78 -1.73 0.03 -8.59
C PRO A 78 -2.68 -1.02 -7.96
N LEU A 79 -2.98 -0.82 -6.68
CA LEU A 79 -3.94 -1.65 -5.94
C LEU A 79 -5.39 -1.32 -6.29
N ALA A 80 -5.66 -0.05 -6.60
CA ALA A 80 -6.94 0.44 -7.06
C ALA A 80 -6.75 1.78 -7.79
N GLU A 81 -7.59 2.08 -8.77
CA GLU A 81 -7.53 3.34 -9.53
C GLU A 81 -8.91 3.78 -10.02
N GLY A 82 -9.04 5.05 -10.39
CA GLY A 82 -10.22 5.58 -11.07
C GLY A 82 -11.43 5.86 -10.18
N PHE A 83 -11.28 5.75 -8.85
CA PHE A 83 -12.32 6.08 -7.88
C PHE A 83 -12.33 7.58 -7.55
N LEU A 84 -13.49 8.13 -7.17
CA LEU A 84 -13.59 9.54 -6.79
C LEU A 84 -12.93 9.80 -5.43
N LEU A 85 -12.13 10.85 -5.31
CA LEU A 85 -11.53 11.25 -4.04
C LEU A 85 -12.58 11.72 -3.02
N THR A 86 -13.71 12.25 -3.47
CA THR A 86 -14.83 12.64 -2.61
C THR A 86 -15.51 11.46 -1.91
N ALA A 87 -15.24 10.21 -2.34
CA ALA A 87 -15.82 9.02 -1.73
C ALA A 87 -15.26 8.71 -0.33
N GLY A 88 -14.05 9.19 -0.01
CA GLY A 88 -13.39 8.99 1.30
C GLY A 88 -12.95 7.57 1.61
N LYS A 89 -13.27 6.60 0.75
CA LYS A 89 -12.86 5.21 0.87
C LYS A 89 -12.88 4.48 -0.47
N THR A 90 -12.05 3.45 -0.58
CA THR A 90 -12.11 2.47 -1.65
C THR A 90 -11.78 1.09 -1.10
N SER A 91 -12.44 0.06 -1.64
CA SER A 91 -12.22 -1.34 -1.25
C SER A 91 -11.81 -2.15 -2.47
N PHE A 92 -10.82 -3.02 -2.30
CA PHE A 92 -10.27 -3.86 -3.36
C PHE A 92 -9.76 -5.17 -2.77
N THR A 93 -9.49 -6.15 -3.62
CA THR A 93 -8.84 -7.40 -3.21
C THR A 93 -7.34 -7.22 -3.29
N LEU A 94 -6.63 -7.42 -2.17
CA LEU A 94 -5.17 -7.37 -2.16
C LEU A 94 -4.64 -8.59 -2.96
N PRO A 95 -3.74 -8.42 -3.95
CA PRO A 95 -3.25 -9.56 -4.74
C PRO A 95 -2.68 -10.67 -3.85
N ALA A 96 -3.03 -11.92 -4.11
CA ALA A 96 -2.62 -13.06 -3.28
C ALA A 96 -1.09 -13.30 -3.29
N ASN A 97 -0.40 -12.83 -4.32
CA ASN A 97 1.05 -12.86 -4.46
C ASN A 97 1.76 -11.64 -3.83
N THR A 98 1.04 -10.80 -3.08
CA THR A 98 1.64 -9.65 -2.39
C THR A 98 2.71 -10.14 -1.39
N THR A 99 3.93 -9.63 -1.52
CA THR A 99 5.03 -9.97 -0.62
C THR A 99 4.66 -9.60 0.83
N PRO A 100 4.77 -10.54 1.79
CA PRO A 100 4.55 -10.24 3.21
C PRO A 100 5.52 -9.18 3.72
N ARG A 101 5.04 -8.36 4.67
CA ARG A 101 5.78 -7.23 5.24
C ARG A 101 5.43 -7.08 6.71
N ASP A 102 6.44 -7.11 7.57
CA ASP A 102 6.25 -6.98 9.01
C ASP A 102 6.42 -5.52 9.44
N GLY A 103 5.30 -4.81 9.58
CA GLY A 103 5.26 -3.47 10.16
C GLY A 103 5.92 -2.35 9.33
N ASN A 104 6.23 -2.57 8.05
CA ASN A 104 6.86 -1.55 7.19
C ASN A 104 6.16 -1.31 5.85
N ALA A 105 4.98 -1.91 5.61
CA ALA A 105 4.16 -1.60 4.45
C ALA A 105 3.52 -0.21 4.59
N ILE A 106 3.34 0.48 3.47
CA ILE A 106 2.60 1.75 3.38
C ILE A 106 1.72 1.74 2.13
N VAL A 107 0.63 2.48 2.14
CA VAL A 107 -0.11 2.82 0.91
C VAL A 107 0.02 4.30 0.62
N VAL A 108 0.04 4.64 -0.67
CA VAL A 108 0.03 6.03 -1.13
C VAL A 108 -1.21 6.27 -1.99
N LEU A 109 -2.00 7.28 -1.63
CA LEU A 109 -3.13 7.79 -2.39
C LEU A 109 -2.65 8.92 -3.30
N LEU A 110 -2.53 8.63 -4.60
CA LEU A 110 -2.30 9.59 -5.66
C LEU A 110 -3.63 10.13 -6.19
N GLY A 111 -3.65 11.39 -6.63
CA GLY A 111 -4.82 12.04 -7.22
C GLY A 111 -4.53 13.52 -7.46
N ASP A 112 -4.07 14.21 -6.41
CA ASP A 112 -3.68 15.62 -6.43
C ASP A 112 -2.35 15.90 -5.66
N SER A 113 -1.99 15.12 -4.62
CA SER A 113 -0.72 15.28 -3.89
C SER A 113 -0.01 14.04 -3.31
N GLY A 114 -0.48 12.80 -3.52
CA GLY A 114 0.29 11.62 -3.08
C GLY A 114 0.43 11.47 -1.56
N ASN A 115 -0.68 11.16 -0.89
CA ASN A 115 -0.73 10.98 0.57
C ASN A 115 -0.33 9.59 1.01
N LYS A 116 0.63 9.51 1.94
CA LYS A 116 1.10 8.25 2.54
C LYS A 116 0.33 7.88 3.82
N SER A 117 0.01 6.60 3.98
CA SER A 117 -0.50 6.02 5.23
C SER A 117 0.56 5.87 6.32
N LYS A 118 0.12 5.56 7.54
CA LYS A 118 1.04 5.00 8.55
C LYS A 118 1.53 3.61 8.11
N LYS A 119 2.64 3.18 8.70
CA LYS A 119 3.16 1.82 8.51
C LYS A 119 2.20 0.76 9.05
N PHE A 120 2.06 -0.35 8.34
CA PHE A 120 1.22 -1.48 8.72
C PHE A 120 1.85 -2.82 8.30
N THR A 121 1.19 -3.93 8.66
CA THR A 121 1.67 -5.30 8.39
C THR A 121 0.86 -5.97 7.27
N ILE A 122 1.54 -6.68 6.38
CA ILE A 122 0.94 -7.56 5.37
C ILE A 122 1.39 -9.00 5.64
N LYS A 123 0.42 -9.91 5.79
CA LYS A 123 0.63 -11.36 5.92
C LYS A 123 0.46 -12.05 4.57
N ALA A 124 1.09 -13.22 4.43
CA ALA A 124 0.90 -14.10 3.28
C ALA A 124 -0.55 -14.58 3.18
N ALA A 125 -0.98 -14.95 1.97
CA ALA A 125 -2.31 -15.53 1.76
C ALA A 125 -2.46 -16.84 2.55
N GLU A 126 -3.63 -17.07 3.15
CA GLU A 126 -3.92 -18.24 4.00
C GLU A 126 -3.78 -19.59 3.26
N GLY A 127 -3.76 -19.60 1.92
CA GLY A 127 -3.52 -20.79 1.10
C GLY A 127 -2.05 -21.01 0.68
N ASN A 128 -1.16 -20.06 0.96
CA ASN A 128 0.25 -20.11 0.57
C ASN A 128 1.11 -20.38 1.82
N LYS A 129 0.84 -21.49 2.50
CA LYS A 129 1.89 -22.10 3.33
C LYS A 129 2.97 -22.53 2.37
N HIS A 130 4.02 -21.71 2.24
CA HIS A 130 5.25 -22.12 1.59
C HIS A 130 5.59 -23.53 2.11
N PRO A 131 5.73 -24.56 1.26
CA PRO A 131 6.19 -25.84 1.73
C PRO A 131 7.52 -25.58 2.42
N HIS A 132 7.55 -25.80 3.72
CA HIS A 132 8.78 -25.89 4.48
C HIS A 132 9.71 -26.80 3.67
N PRO A 133 10.97 -26.41 3.33
CA PRO A 133 11.93 -27.43 2.98
C PRO A 133 11.97 -28.36 4.20
N HIS A 134 11.48 -29.58 4.00
CA HIS A 134 11.56 -30.62 5.00
C HIS A 134 13.00 -30.63 5.53
N PRO A 135 13.24 -30.73 6.85
CA PRO A 135 14.57 -31.12 7.30
C PRO A 135 14.82 -32.49 6.66
N HIS A 136 15.71 -32.55 5.68
CA HIS A 136 16.27 -33.82 5.23
C HIS A 136 16.83 -34.50 6.49
N PRO A 137 16.42 -35.73 6.82
CA PRO A 137 17.22 -36.49 7.75
C PRO A 137 18.57 -36.74 7.06
N HIS A 138 19.61 -36.06 7.52
CA HIS A 138 20.97 -36.55 7.36
C HIS A 138 21.06 -37.90 8.08
N PRO A 139 21.40 -39.02 7.40
CA PRO A 139 21.99 -40.14 8.11
C PRO A 139 23.47 -39.81 8.40
N HIS A 140 23.81 -39.63 9.68
CA HIS A 140 25.18 -39.79 10.18
C HIS A 140 25.42 -41.31 10.45
N PRO A 141 26.67 -41.81 10.42
CA PRO A 141 27.01 -43.16 10.01
C PRO A 141 26.71 -44.18 11.11
N GLU A 142 26.26 -45.37 10.71
CA GLU A 142 26.30 -46.55 11.58
C GLU A 142 27.49 -47.40 11.16
N GLU A 143 28.49 -47.43 12.03
CA GLU A 143 29.57 -48.40 12.02
C GLU A 143 28.97 -49.80 12.18
N THR A 144 29.19 -50.69 11.21
CA THR A 144 29.03 -52.13 11.43
C THR A 144 30.41 -52.77 11.45
N ASN A 145 30.92 -52.96 12.66
CA ASN A 145 32.04 -53.84 12.93
C ASN A 145 31.49 -55.19 13.45
N THR A 146 32.20 -56.28 13.12
CA THR A 146 32.17 -57.61 13.81
C THR A 146 30.96 -58.51 13.48
N GLU A 147 31.02 -59.82 13.20
CA GLU A 147 32.06 -60.86 13.03
C GLU A 147 31.36 -62.22 12.73
N ALA A 148 32.08 -63.11 12.02
CA ALA A 148 32.05 -64.59 12.04
C ALA A 148 30.90 -65.50 11.52
N SER A 149 31.40 -66.55 10.85
CA SER A 149 30.96 -67.96 10.74
C SER A 149 29.91 -68.35 9.70
N ALA A 150 30.38 -68.93 8.57
CA ALA A 150 30.41 -70.39 8.35
C ALA A 150 31.33 -70.73 7.15
#